data_AF-T0YCR3-F1
#
_entry.id   AF-T0YCR3-F1
#
_cell.length_a   1.000
_cell.length_b   1.000
_cell.length_c   1.000
_cell.angle_alpha   90.00
_cell.angle_beta   90.00
_cell.angle_gamma   90.00
#
_symmetry.space_group_name_H-M   'P 1'
#
loop_
_entity.id
_entity.type
_entity.pdbx_description
1 polymer ?
#
loop_
_entity_poly.entity_id
_entity_poly.type
_entity_poly.pdbx_seq_one_letter_code
_entity_poly.pdbx_strand_id
1 'polypeptide(L)'
;LTSSFDCLAVGYGAWLAGLTLVSLPHPARGVAPDEYVGHLEAMCSLADARLIVIDPAYRSLLPETNLEVVDFDGYKSASFGSRHSLPGSGYGGFVQFTSGSTSDPKGVVLSLDALGAAIEATVEALEPREHEAGVSWLPLSHDMGFIGVCL
;
A
#
# COMPACT_ATOMS: atom_id res chain seq x y z
N LEU A 1 -4.73 -2.20 -0.84
CA LEU A 1 -4.67 -0.75 -1.17
C LEU A 1 -5.98 -0.37 -1.85
N THR A 2 -6.79 0.51 -1.25
CA THR A 2 -8.08 0.94 -1.83
C THR A 2 -7.86 2.08 -2.82
N SER A 3 -8.69 2.15 -3.88
CA SER A 3 -8.64 3.23 -4.88
C SER A 3 -9.25 4.52 -4.33
N SER A 4 -8.62 5.10 -3.31
CA SER A 4 -9.06 6.33 -2.65
C SER A 4 -7.88 7.29 -2.47
N PHE A 5 -8.19 8.59 -2.41
CA PHE A 5 -7.20 9.62 -2.14
C PHE A 5 -6.50 9.38 -0.79
N ASP A 6 -7.26 8.99 0.23
CA ASP A 6 -6.73 8.73 1.58
C ASP A 6 -5.71 7.59 1.56
N CYS A 7 -5.94 6.53 0.79
CA CYS A 7 -4.98 5.43 0.65
C CYS A 7 -3.65 5.90 0.05
N LEU A 8 -3.70 6.75 -0.98
CA LEU A 8 -2.50 7.35 -1.57
C LEU A 8 -1.80 8.29 -0.58
N ALA A 9 -2.56 9.18 0.07
CA ALA A 9 -2.02 10.14 1.03
C ALA A 9 -1.31 9.46 2.20
N VAL A 10 -1.87 8.38 2.74
CA VAL A 10 -1.23 7.56 3.80
C VAL A 10 0.03 6.88 3.27
N GLY A 11 -0.01 6.32 2.05
CA GLY A 11 1.15 5.68 1.43
C GLY A 11 2.33 6.64 1.26
N TYR A 12 2.08 7.83 0.69
CA TYR A 12 3.09 8.89 0.59
C TYR A 12 3.55 9.36 1.99
N GLY A 13 2.62 9.54 2.93
CA GLY A 13 2.95 9.90 4.31
C GLY A 13 3.90 8.91 4.98
N ALA A 14 3.69 7.61 4.75
CA ALA A 14 4.57 6.56 5.24
C ALA A 14 6.00 6.70 4.69
N TRP A 15 6.14 6.90 3.38
CA TRP A 15 7.46 7.13 2.77
C TRP A 15 8.13 8.42 3.25
N LEU A 16 7.39 9.51 3.39
CA LEU A 16 7.89 10.77 3.95
C LEU A 16 8.36 10.62 5.41
N ALA A 17 7.79 9.66 6.15
CA ALA A 17 8.20 9.28 7.50
C ALA A 17 9.33 8.21 7.53
N GLY A 18 9.81 7.76 6.36
CA GLY A 18 10.83 6.72 6.23
C GLY A 18 10.35 5.30 6.51
N LEU A 19 9.03 5.09 6.50
CA LEU A 19 8.41 3.79 6.71
C LEU A 19 8.32 3.01 5.39
N THR A 20 8.32 1.69 5.52
CA THR A 20 8.03 0.78 4.40
C THR A 20 6.52 0.60 4.27
N LEU A 21 5.98 0.85 3.08
CA LEU A 21 4.59 0.60 2.76
C LEU A 21 4.41 -0.86 2.36
N VAL A 22 3.45 -1.57 2.96
CA VAL A 22 3.13 -2.95 2.62
C VAL A 22 1.77 -2.99 1.93
N SER A 23 1.71 -3.45 0.68
CA SER A 23 0.45 -3.62 -0.04
C SER A 23 -0.26 -4.90 0.39
N LEU A 24 -1.35 -4.75 1.14
CA LEU A 24 -2.23 -5.84 1.50
C LEU A 24 -3.40 -5.99 0.50
N PRO A 25 -3.80 -7.24 0.18
CA PRO A 25 -4.90 -7.52 -0.74
C PRO A 25 -6.26 -7.20 -0.11
N HIS A 26 -7.28 -7.05 -0.95
CA HIS A 26 -8.67 -7.01 -0.49
C HIS A 26 -9.18 -8.43 -0.28
N PRO A 27 -10.21 -8.63 0.58
CA PRO A 27 -10.80 -9.95 0.75
C PRO A 27 -11.37 -10.44 -0.60
N ALA A 28 -10.93 -11.63 -1.03
CA ALA A 28 -11.46 -12.24 -2.23
C ALA A 28 -12.90 -12.73 -1.99
N ARG A 29 -13.69 -12.82 -3.07
CA ARG A 29 -15.09 -13.25 -2.98
C ARG A 29 -15.17 -14.66 -2.40
N GLY A 30 -15.99 -14.83 -1.36
CA GLY A 30 -16.26 -16.13 -0.75
C GLY A 30 -15.21 -16.60 0.28
N VAL A 31 -14.16 -15.81 0.53
CA VAL A 31 -13.21 -16.08 1.62
C VAL A 31 -13.88 -15.77 2.95
N ALA A 32 -13.75 -16.68 3.92
CA ALA A 32 -14.27 -16.47 5.26
C ALA A 32 -13.50 -15.34 5.97
N PRO A 33 -14.16 -14.50 6.81
CA PRO A 33 -13.48 -13.41 7.51
C PRO A 33 -12.25 -13.85 8.30
N ASP A 34 -12.34 -14.97 9.02
CA ASP A 34 -11.23 -15.50 9.84
C ASP A 34 -10.05 -15.97 8.98
N GLU A 35 -10.32 -16.57 7.82
CA GLU A 35 -9.30 -16.98 6.86
C GLU A 35 -8.58 -15.75 6.28
N TYR A 36 -9.34 -14.69 5.97
CA TYR A 36 -8.78 -13.43 5.51
C TYR A 36 -7.87 -12.77 6.55
N VAL A 37 -8.29 -12.73 7.82
CA VAL A 37 -7.44 -12.18 8.90
C VAL A 37 -6.17 -13.00 9.10
N GLY A 38 -6.27 -14.33 9.13
CA GLY A 38 -5.08 -15.18 9.22
C GLY A 38 -4.09 -14.93 8.08
N HIS A 39 -4.60 -14.67 6.87
CA HIS A 39 -3.77 -14.31 5.72
C HIS A 39 -3.08 -12.94 5.89
N LEU A 40 -3.80 -11.93 6.38
CA LEU A 40 -3.22 -10.62 6.68
C LEU A 40 -2.15 -10.70 7.78
N GLU A 41 -2.41 -11.45 8.85
CA GLU A 41 -1.44 -11.65 9.93
C GLU A 41 -0.16 -12.33 9.44
N ALA A 42 -0.29 -13.34 8.57
CA ALA A 42 0.86 -13.99 7.95
C ALA A 42 1.68 -13.02 7.08
N MET A 43 1.02 -12.20 6.26
CA MET A 43 1.68 -11.18 5.44
C MET A 43 2.38 -10.12 6.29
N CYS A 44 1.69 -9.58 7.31
CA CYS A 44 2.26 -8.60 8.22
C CYS A 44 3.44 -9.18 9.01
N SER A 45 3.34 -10.43 9.47
CA SER A 45 4.45 -11.11 10.13
C SER A 45 5.66 -11.28 9.20
N LEU A 46 5.46 -11.63 7.92
CA LEU A 46 6.56 -11.76 6.96
C LEU A 46 7.25 -10.41 6.69
N ALA A 47 6.49 -9.31 6.68
CA ALA A 47 6.99 -7.97 6.42
C ALA A 47 7.44 -7.21 7.69
N ASP A 48 7.38 -7.82 8.87
CA ASP A 48 7.55 -7.17 10.18
C ASP A 48 6.68 -5.90 10.33
N ALA A 49 5.48 -5.93 9.77
CA ALA A 49 4.52 -4.84 9.84
C ALA A 49 3.65 -4.97 11.10
N ARG A 50 3.54 -3.88 11.87
CA ARG A 50 2.81 -3.85 13.15
C ARG A 50 1.51 -3.05 13.11
N LEU A 51 1.35 -2.18 12.11
CA LEU A 51 0.22 -1.29 11.95
C LEU A 51 -0.42 -1.52 10.59
N ILE A 52 -1.73 -1.78 10.59
CA ILE A 52 -2.57 -1.71 9.40
C ILE A 52 -3.31 -0.38 9.43
N VAL A 53 -3.15 0.40 8.36
CA VAL A 53 -4.03 1.55 8.09
C VAL A 53 -5.07 1.12 7.06
N ILE A 54 -6.34 1.18 7.43
CA ILE A 54 -7.45 0.62 6.63
C ILE A 54 -8.46 1.69 6.22
N ASP A 55 -9.12 1.46 5.10
CA ASP A 55 -10.27 2.24 4.71
C ASP A 55 -11.46 1.95 5.65
N PRO A 56 -12.14 2.98 6.20
CA PRO A 56 -13.27 2.79 7.12
C PRO A 56 -14.35 1.84 6.59
N ALA A 57 -14.55 1.79 5.26
CA ALA A 57 -15.52 0.91 4.62
C ALA A 57 -15.23 -0.59 4.83
N TYR A 58 -13.97 -0.95 5.13
CA TYR A 58 -13.53 -2.32 5.34
C TYR A 58 -13.29 -2.65 6.82
N ARG A 59 -13.42 -1.66 7.73
CA ARG A 59 -13.12 -1.85 9.15
C ARG A 59 -13.99 -2.94 9.80
N SER A 60 -15.26 -3.00 9.42
CA SER A 60 -16.23 -3.98 9.92
C SER A 60 -16.03 -5.39 9.34
N LEU A 61 -15.30 -5.51 8.23
CA LEU A 61 -14.98 -6.79 7.59
C LEU A 61 -13.73 -7.44 8.18
N LEU A 62 -13.04 -6.74 9.08
CA LEU A 62 -11.86 -7.22 9.76
C LEU A 62 -12.26 -7.77 11.14
N PRO A 63 -12.30 -9.10 11.33
CA PRO A 63 -12.37 -9.73 12.65
C PRO A 63 -11.30 -9.22 13.61
N GLU A 64 -11.39 -9.66 14.87
CA GLU A 64 -10.34 -9.42 15.85
C GLU A 64 -9.00 -9.96 15.33
N THR A 65 -7.95 -9.15 15.48
CA THR A 65 -6.59 -9.45 15.07
C THR A 65 -5.63 -8.96 16.14
N ASN A 66 -4.44 -9.56 16.19
CA ASN A 66 -3.36 -9.11 17.07
C ASN A 66 -2.62 -7.88 16.53
N LEU A 67 -2.96 -7.41 15.33
CA LEU A 67 -2.34 -6.24 14.71
C LEU A 67 -2.99 -4.94 15.22
N GLU A 68 -2.19 -3.87 15.30
CA GLU A 68 -2.75 -2.54 15.51
C GLU A 68 -3.46 -2.11 14.22
N VAL A 69 -4.72 -1.65 14.34
CA VAL A 69 -5.55 -1.25 13.20
C VAL A 69 -6.09 0.15 13.43
N VAL A 70 -5.75 1.06 12.52
CA VAL A 70 -6.25 2.43 12.49
C VAL A 70 -6.95 2.65 11.16
N ASP A 71 -8.11 3.29 11.15
CA ASP A 71 -8.75 3.68 9.89
C ASP A 71 -8.33 5.08 9.43
N PHE A 72 -8.59 5.41 8.17
CA PHE A 72 -8.21 6.71 7.61
C PHE A 72 -8.83 7.90 8.37
N ASP A 73 -10.01 7.76 8.95
CA ASP A 73 -10.66 8.85 9.71
C ASP A 73 -9.98 9.07 11.07
N GLY A 74 -9.59 7.99 11.74
CA GLY A 74 -8.73 8.04 12.92
C GLY A 74 -7.37 8.68 12.61
N TYR A 75 -6.78 8.35 11.47
CA TYR A 75 -5.53 8.96 11.03
C TYR A 75 -5.66 10.46 10.74
N LYS A 76 -6.73 10.88 10.04
CA LYS A 76 -6.98 12.30 9.72
C LYS A 76 -7.31 13.15 10.94
N SER A 77 -7.90 12.56 11.97
CA SER A 77 -8.27 13.26 13.21
C SER A 77 -7.13 13.33 14.24
N ALA A 78 -6.01 12.65 13.98
CA ALA A 78 -4.84 12.69 14.84
C ALA A 78 -4.20 14.08 14.89
N SER A 79 -3.60 14.42 16.04
CA SER A 79 -2.79 15.64 16.15
C SER A 79 -1.47 15.44 15.40
N PHE A 80 -1.23 16.26 14.37
CA PHE A 80 0.00 16.19 13.60
C PHE A 80 1.14 16.92 14.33
N GLY A 81 2.27 16.23 14.47
CA GLY A 81 3.52 16.82 14.92
C GLY A 81 4.19 17.68 13.84
N SER A 82 5.42 18.14 14.12
CA SER A 82 6.24 18.82 13.12
C SER A 82 6.57 17.87 11.96
N ARG A 83 6.64 18.41 10.74
CA ARG A 83 7.09 17.65 9.57
C ARG A 83 8.48 17.07 9.85
N HIS A 84 8.60 15.74 9.77
CA HIS A 84 9.89 15.09 9.84
C HIS A 84 10.74 15.50 8.64
N SER A 85 12.05 15.69 8.86
CA SER A 85 13.00 15.78 7.76
C SER A 85 12.85 14.52 6.92
N LEU A 86 12.83 14.66 5.60
CA LEU A 86 12.86 13.50 4.72
C LEU A 86 14.08 12.67 5.10
N PRO A 87 13.93 11.36 5.27
CA PRO A 87 15.10 10.52 5.47
C PRO A 87 15.98 10.63 4.21
N GLY A 88 17.29 10.38 4.38
CA GLY A 88 18.21 10.33 3.24
C GLY A 88 17.86 9.21 2.27
N SER A 89 18.68 9.02 1.22
CA SER A 89 18.51 7.87 0.32
C SER A 89 18.58 6.55 1.09
N GLY A 90 17.86 5.53 0.61
CA GLY A 90 17.86 4.19 1.18
C GLY A 90 16.91 3.95 2.36
N TYR A 91 16.05 4.92 2.71
CA TYR A 91 14.99 4.75 3.70
C TYR A 91 13.62 4.65 3.04
N GLY A 92 12.72 3.90 3.66
CA GLY A 92 11.42 3.55 3.08
C GLY A 92 11.53 2.48 2.00
N GLY A 93 10.37 1.96 1.61
CA GLY A 93 10.27 0.89 0.63
C GLY A 93 8.82 0.54 0.36
N PHE A 94 8.63 -0.38 -0.57
CA PHE A 94 7.32 -0.92 -0.91
C PHE A 94 7.39 -2.43 -0.98
N VAL A 95 6.53 -3.12 -0.21
CA VAL A 95 6.40 -4.57 -0.26
C VAL A 95 5.11 -4.91 -0.99
N GLN A 96 5.23 -5.55 -2.14
CA GLN A 96 4.10 -6.06 -2.90
C GLN A 96 4.00 -7.57 -2.70
N PHE A 97 2.86 -8.03 -2.20
CA PHE A 97 2.58 -9.45 -2.18
C PHE A 97 2.10 -9.95 -3.54
N THR A 98 2.59 -11.11 -3.93
CA THR A 98 2.09 -11.83 -5.12
C THR A 98 1.19 -12.96 -4.68
N SER A 99 0.15 -13.26 -5.46
CA SER A 99 -0.78 -14.38 -5.24
C SER A 99 -0.14 -15.73 -5.57
N GLY A 100 1.14 -15.92 -5.22
CA GLY A 100 1.98 -17.03 -5.67
C GLY A 100 1.22 -18.35 -5.70
N SER A 101 1.51 -19.22 -6.68
CA SER A 101 0.84 -20.51 -6.90
C SER A 101 0.89 -21.51 -5.72
N THR A 102 1.52 -21.12 -4.61
CA THR A 102 1.66 -21.83 -3.33
C THR A 102 0.84 -21.09 -2.27
N SER A 103 0.23 -21.80 -1.31
CA SER A 103 -0.57 -21.20 -0.22
C SER A 103 0.15 -20.09 0.56
N ASP A 104 1.48 -20.05 0.51
CA ASP A 104 2.29 -19.14 1.30
C ASP A 104 2.54 -17.81 0.56
N PRO A 105 2.22 -16.67 1.18
CA PRO A 105 2.38 -15.36 0.56
C PRO A 105 3.87 -15.03 0.39
N LYS A 106 4.23 -14.47 -0.78
CA LYS A 106 5.59 -14.01 -1.09
C LYS A 106 5.60 -12.51 -1.29
N GLY A 107 6.31 -11.81 -0.42
CA GLY A 107 6.54 -10.36 -0.50
C GLY A 107 7.73 -10.04 -1.39
N VAL A 108 7.51 -9.23 -2.42
CA VAL A 108 8.57 -8.63 -3.24
C VAL A 108 8.89 -7.27 -2.65
N VAL A 109 10.15 -7.05 -2.27
CA VAL A 109 10.63 -5.78 -1.72
C VAL A 109 11.13 -4.89 -2.86
N LEU A 110 10.61 -3.68 -2.95
CA LEU A 110 10.97 -2.66 -3.93
C LEU A 110 11.50 -1.43 -3.19
N SER A 111 12.73 -1.02 -3.52
CA SER A 111 13.29 0.26 -3.07
C SER A 111 12.58 1.43 -3.75
N LEU A 112 12.52 2.59 -3.10
CA LEU A 112 11.96 3.80 -3.72
C LEU A 112 12.73 4.23 -4.97
N ASP A 113 14.05 4.01 -5.03
CA ASP A 113 14.86 4.29 -6.23
C ASP A 113 14.41 3.44 -7.43
N ALA A 114 14.12 2.16 -7.21
CA ALA A 114 13.61 1.27 -8.24
C ALA A 114 12.20 1.67 -8.71
N LEU A 115 11.34 2.14 -7.79
CA LEU A 115 10.04 2.70 -8.16
C LEU A 115 10.21 3.97 -9.00
N GLY A 116 11.09 4.88 -8.57
CA GLY A 116 11.41 6.11 -9.30
C GLY A 116 11.88 5.82 -10.73
N ALA A 117 12.82 4.88 -10.90
CA ALA A 117 13.30 4.48 -12.22
C ALA A 117 12.18 3.90 -13.12
N ALA A 118 11.23 3.13 -12.55
CA ALA A 118 10.10 2.60 -13.30
C ALA A 118 9.13 3.70 -13.75
N ILE A 119 8.88 4.69 -12.88
CA ILE A 119 8.04 5.86 -13.19
C ILE A 119 8.70 6.71 -14.28
N GLU A 120 9.99 7.02 -14.15
CA GLU A 120 10.76 7.78 -15.14
C GLU A 120 10.71 7.11 -16.52
N ALA A 121 10.95 5.79 -16.59
CA ALA A 121 10.86 5.04 -17.84
C ALA A 121 9.45 5.04 -18.44
N THR A 122 8.41 5.00 -17.60
CA THR A 122 7.00 5.05 -18.04
C THR A 122 6.65 6.43 -18.60
N VAL A 123 7.09 7.50 -17.93
CA VAL A 123 6.89 8.89 -18.38
C VAL A 123 7.63 9.14 -19.69
N GLU A 124 8.86 8.65 -19.83
CA GLU A 124 9.63 8.74 -21.08
C GLU A 124 8.93 8.03 -22.25
N ALA A 125 8.36 6.84 -22.00
CA ALA A 125 7.69 6.08 -23.04
C ALA A 125 6.32 6.63 -23.44
N LEU A 126 5.57 7.19 -22.48
CA LEU A 126 4.21 7.71 -22.72
C LEU A 126 4.19 9.14 -23.22
N GLU A 127 5.20 9.95 -22.89
CA GLU A 127 5.26 11.39 -23.17
C GLU A 127 3.95 12.14 -22.82
N PRO A 128 3.43 12.00 -21.59
CA PRO A 128 2.13 12.56 -21.23
C PRO A 128 2.13 14.08 -21.35
N ARG A 129 1.06 14.65 -21.91
CA ARG A 129 0.94 16.09 -22.09
C ARG A 129 0.12 16.74 -20.99
N GLU A 130 0.35 18.04 -20.80
CA GLU A 130 -0.49 18.85 -19.92
C GLU A 130 -1.95 18.74 -20.38
N HIS A 131 -2.86 18.53 -19.42
CA HIS A 131 -4.30 18.31 -19.62
C HIS A 131 -4.73 16.94 -20.17
N GLU A 132 -3.82 15.98 -20.36
CA GLU A 132 -4.19 14.58 -20.58
C GLU A 132 -4.53 13.88 -19.25
N ALA A 133 -5.43 12.90 -19.32
CA ALA A 133 -5.87 12.14 -18.15
C ALA A 133 -5.64 10.64 -18.38
N GLY A 134 -5.05 9.98 -17.37
CA GLY A 134 -4.96 8.53 -17.30
C GLY A 134 -6.22 7.92 -16.68
N VAL A 135 -6.61 6.73 -17.14
CA VAL A 135 -7.67 5.94 -16.53
C VAL A 135 -7.12 4.54 -16.27
N SER A 136 -7.34 4.03 -15.06
CA SER A 136 -7.05 2.65 -14.70
C SER A 136 -8.26 2.02 -14.02
N TRP A 137 -8.51 0.77 -14.39
CA TRP A 137 -9.44 -0.14 -13.71
C TRP A 137 -8.69 -1.17 -12.86
N LEU A 138 -7.36 -1.14 -12.86
CA LEU A 138 -6.55 -2.07 -12.10
C LEU A 138 -6.59 -1.69 -10.60
N PRO A 139 -6.73 -2.67 -9.69
CA PRO A 139 -6.62 -2.40 -8.26
C PRO A 139 -5.26 -1.83 -7.90
N LEU A 140 -5.19 -0.93 -6.92
CA LEU A 140 -3.90 -0.42 -6.42
C LEU A 140 -3.05 -1.50 -5.73
N SER A 141 -3.63 -2.64 -5.37
CA SER A 141 -2.85 -3.79 -4.90
C SER A 141 -2.10 -4.53 -6.02
N HIS A 142 -2.28 -4.12 -7.28
CA HIS A 142 -1.56 -4.63 -8.45
C HIS A 142 -0.43 -3.66 -8.81
N ASP A 143 0.71 -4.18 -9.28
CA ASP A 143 1.88 -3.37 -9.65
C ASP A 143 1.55 -2.28 -10.68
N MET A 144 0.94 -2.65 -11.81
CA MET A 144 0.47 -1.73 -12.85
C MET A 144 -0.64 -0.78 -12.37
N GLY A 145 -1.40 -1.15 -11.34
CA GLY A 145 -2.42 -0.27 -10.76
C GLY A 145 -1.81 0.86 -9.95
N PHE A 146 -0.86 0.52 -9.07
CA PHE A 146 -0.20 1.50 -8.21
C PHE A 146 0.98 2.18 -8.89
N ILE A 147 2.00 1.40 -9.28
CA ILE A 147 3.24 1.91 -9.88
C ILE A 147 3.00 2.43 -11.29
N GLY A 148 2.22 1.69 -12.09
CA GLY A 148 2.06 2.01 -13.52
C GLY A 148 1.13 3.19 -13.83
N VAL A 149 0.25 3.57 -12.89
CA VAL A 149 -0.77 4.61 -13.17
C VAL A 149 -0.93 5.64 -12.04
N CYS A 150 -0.67 5.30 -10.78
CA CYS A 150 -0.92 6.22 -9.66
C CYS A 150 0.33 6.93 -9.13
N LEU A 151 1.51 6.32 -9.22
CA LEU A 151 2.78 6.95 -8.91
C LEU A 151 3.29 7.73 -10.13
#